data_AF-A0A969M7T1-F1
#
_entry.id   AF-A0A969M7T1-F1
#
_cell.length_a   1.000
_cell.length_b   1.000
_cell.length_c   1.000
_cell.angle_alpha   90.00
_cell.angle_beta   90.00
_cell.angle_gamma   90.00
#
_symmetry.space_group_name_H-M   'P 1'
#
loop_
_entity.id
_entity.type
_entity.pdbx_description
1 polymer ?
#
loop_
_entity_poly.entity_id
_entity_poly.type
_entity_poly.pdbx_seq_one_letter_code
_entity_poly.pdbx_strand_id
1 'polypeptide(L)' 'MQSANVDQEGFILGQATEQAILTAAKRTFGLTRELEARFNEDTGWVDLFQYMTVVEAVEDPERE' A
#
# COMPACT_ATOMS: atom_id res chain seq x y z
N MET A 1 -17.31 1.79 -30.21
CA MET A 1 -15.90 1.33 -30.10
C MET A 1 -15.07 2.29 -29.24
N GLN A 2 -15.59 2.75 -28.09
CA GLN A 2 -14.92 3.72 -27.21
C GLN A 2 -15.07 3.29 -25.75
N SER A 3 -14.61 2.09 -25.43
CA SER A 3 -14.68 1.56 -24.06
C SER A 3 -13.37 0.94 -23.58
N ALA A 4 -12.38 0.69 -24.44
CA ALA A 4 -11.16 -0.03 -24.06
C ALA A 4 -10.06 0.83 -23.41
N ASN A 5 -10.12 2.17 -23.50
CA ASN A 5 -9.03 3.05 -23.02
C ASN A 5 -9.21 3.54 -21.57
N VAL A 6 -10.45 3.68 -21.09
CA VAL A 6 -10.73 4.29 -19.77
C VAL A 6 -10.37 3.32 -18.63
N ASP A 7 -10.60 2.03 -18.84
CA ASP A 7 -10.34 0.98 -17.85
C ASP A 7 -8.82 0.87 -17.52
N GLN A 8 -7.96 1.12 -18.51
CA GLN A 8 -6.51 1.12 -18.32
C GLN A 8 -6.01 2.37 -17.58
N GLU A 9 -6.63 3.54 -17.80
CA GLU A 9 -6.26 4.79 -17.13
C GLU A 9 -6.59 4.74 -15.63
N GLY A 10 -7.76 4.20 -15.25
CA GLY A 10 -8.16 4.01 -13.85
C GLY A 10 -7.22 3.08 -13.10
N PHE A 11 -6.85 1.96 -13.72
CA PHE A 11 -5.89 0.99 -13.17
C PHE A 11 -4.51 1.62 -12.91
N ILE A 12 -3.98 2.39 -13.88
CA ILE A 12 -2.68 3.06 -13.73
C ILE A 12 -2.72 4.09 -12.60
N LEU A 13 -3.82 4.85 -12.48
CA LEU A 13 -3.98 5.85 -11.42
C LEU A 13 -4.06 5.20 -10.03
N GLY A 14 -4.77 4.08 -9.91
CA GLY A 14 -4.84 3.30 -8.67
C GLY A 14 -3.43 2.87 -8.23
N GLN A 15 -2.68 2.23 -9.12
CA GLN A 15 -1.30 1.80 -8.84
C GLN A 15 -0.36 2.95 -8.49
N ALA A 16 -0.44 4.07 -9.21
CA ALA A 16 0.36 5.25 -8.91
C ALA A 16 0.05 5.80 -7.50
N THR A 17 -1.23 5.76 -7.10
CA THR A 17 -1.67 6.20 -5.78
C THR A 17 -1.17 5.25 -4.69
N GLU A 18 -1.28 3.94 -4.88
CA GLU A 18 -0.71 2.93 -3.98
C GLU A 18 0.78 3.17 -3.73
N GLN A 19 1.56 3.36 -4.80
CA GLN A 19 3.00 3.60 -4.69
C GLN A 19 3.32 4.92 -3.99
N ALA A 20 2.56 5.99 -4.26
CA ALA A 20 2.74 7.27 -3.60
C ALA A 20 2.47 7.17 -2.09
N ILE A 21 1.37 6.52 -1.70
CA ILE A 21 1.01 6.31 -0.30
C ILE A 21 2.03 5.40 0.40
N LEU A 22 2.43 4.30 -0.23
CA LEU A 22 3.46 3.41 0.33
C LEU A 22 4.79 4.13 0.54
N THR A 23 5.19 4.99 -0.40
CA THR A 23 6.41 5.79 -0.28
C THR A 23 6.33 6.78 0.88
N ALA A 24 5.19 7.48 1.02
CA ALA A 24 4.97 8.38 2.14
C ALA A 24 4.98 7.62 3.47
N ALA A 25 4.28 6.49 3.55
CA ALA A 25 4.19 5.66 4.74
C ALA A 25 5.57 5.15 5.19
N LYS A 26 6.40 4.64 4.26
CA LYS A 26 7.78 4.22 4.57
C LYS A 26 8.63 5.36 5.14
N ARG A 27 8.46 6.59 4.63
CA ARG A 27 9.16 7.78 5.15
C ARG A 27 8.67 8.18 6.53
N THR A 28 7.39 7.98 6.84
CA THR A 28 6.78 8.37 8.10
C THR A 28 6.98 7.34 9.22
N PHE A 29 6.86 6.05 8.90
CA PHE A 29 6.81 4.99 9.90
C PHE A 29 8.11 4.18 10.01
N GLY A 30 8.97 4.21 9.00
CA GLY A 30 10.22 3.44 8.98
C GLY A 30 10.39 2.73 7.64
N LEU A 31 11.61 2.77 7.10
CA LEU A 31 11.94 2.19 5.80
C LEU A 31 11.97 0.66 5.82
N THR A 32 12.18 0.08 7.00
CA THR A 32 12.38 -1.35 7.25
C THR A 32 11.11 -2.10 7.66
N ARG A 33 10.04 -1.38 8.02
CA ARG A 33 8.71 -1.95 8.26
C ARG A 33 8.13 -2.58 7.01
N GLU A 34 7.43 -3.69 7.20
CA GLU A 34 6.66 -4.36 6.15
C GLU A 34 5.30 -3.70 5.97
N LEU A 35 5.28 -2.68 5.11
CA LEU A 35 4.09 -1.91 4.77
C LEU A 35 3.57 -2.27 3.37
N GLU A 36 2.25 -2.30 3.22
CA GLU A 36 1.57 -2.49 1.95
C GLU A 36 0.42 -1.49 1.80
N ALA A 37 0.30 -0.87 0.63
CA ALA A 37 -0.81 0.03 0.29
C ALA A 37 -1.66 -0.64 -0.80
N ARG A 38 -2.99 -0.64 -0.62
CA ARG A 38 -3.94 -1.21 -1.58
C ARG A 38 -5.03 -0.20 -1.91
N PHE A 39 -5.23 0.09 -3.19
CA PHE A 39 -6.31 0.92 -3.66
C PHE A 39 -7.58 0.10 -3.76
N ASN A 40 -8.65 0.63 -3.19
CA ASN A 40 -9.98 0.05 -3.27
C ASN A 40 -10.75 0.78 -4.38
N GLU A 41 -10.98 0.09 -5.50
CA GLU A 41 -11.67 0.67 -6.66
C GLU A 41 -13.15 0.99 -6.38
N ASP A 42 -13.78 0.28 -5.45
CA ASP A 42 -15.19 0.50 -5.10
C ASP A 42 -15.38 1.78 -4.27
N THR A 43 -14.41 2.11 -3.41
CA THR A 43 -14.50 3.27 -2.51
C THR A 43 -13.66 4.46 -2.96
N GLY A 44 -12.63 4.22 -3.78
CA GLY A 44 -11.61 5.20 -4.19
C GLY A 44 -10.57 5.49 -3.11
N TRP A 45 -10.49 4.67 -2.06
CA TRP A 45 -9.58 4.90 -0.92
C TRP A 45 -8.33 4.02 -1.04
N VAL A 46 -7.27 4.40 -0.34
CA VAL A 46 -6.09 3.54 -0.16
C VAL A 46 -6.02 3.07 1.28
N ASP A 47 -6.05 1.76 1.45
CA ASP A 47 -5.82 1.10 2.72
C ASP A 47 -4.32 0.85 2.91
N LEU A 48 -3.80 1.14 4.11
CA LEU A 48 -2.41 0.90 4.48
C LEU A 48 -2.35 -0.18 5.55
N PHE A 49 -1.59 -1.24 5.27
CA PHE A 49 -1.39 -2.38 6.16
C PHE A 49 0.06 -2.43 6.64
N GLN A 50 0.26 -2.82 7.90
CA GLN A 50 1.56 -3.26 8.42
C GLN A 50 1.44 -4.73 8.77
N TYR A 51 2.39 -5.54 8.30
CA TYR A 51 2.53 -6.93 8.69
C TYR A 51 3.56 -7.07 9.80
N MET A 52 3.24 -7.89 10.80
CA MET A 52 4.09 -8.17 11.95
C MET A 52 4.06 -9.66 12.27
N THR A 53 5.17 -10.17 12.79
CA THR A 53 5.38 -11.58 13.12
C THR A 53 5.19 -11.79 14.61
N VAL A 54 4.14 -12.48 15.00
CA VAL A 54 3.91 -12.74 16.43
C VAL A 54 4.96 -13.72 16.96
N VAL A 55 5.74 -13.27 17.95
CA VAL A 55 6.83 -14.04 18.59
C VAL A 55 6.70 -14.04 20.12
N GLU A 56 7.42 -14.94 20.77
CA GLU A 56 7.47 -15.00 22.25
C GLU A 56 8.34 -13.90 22.87
N ALA A 57 9.43 -13.52 22.19
CA ALA A 57 10.33 -12.44 22.60
C ALA A 57 10.71 -11.60 21.37
N VAL A 58 10.52 -10.28 21.48
CA VAL A 58 10.74 -9.32 20.38
C VAL A 58 12.23 -8.94 20.30
N GLU A 59 12.84 -9.17 19.14
CA GLU A 59 14.19 -8.72 18.77
C GLU A 59 14.13 -7.57 17.74
N ASP A 60 13.13 -7.56 16.85
CA ASP A 60 12.87 -6.49 15.87
C ASP A 60 11.49 -5.83 16.06
N PRO A 61 11.39 -4.68 16.75
CA PRO A 61 10.11 -4.03 17.05
C PRO A 61 9.39 -3.48 15.80
N GLU A 62 10.03 -3.48 14.63
CA GLU A 62 9.40 -3.03 13.39
C GLU A 62 8.71 -4.18 12.63
N ARG A 63 9.05 -5.43 12.95
CA ARG A 63 8.64 -6.61 12.19
C ARG A 63 8.05 -7.74 13.05
N GLU A 64 8.18 -7.65 14.38
CA GLU A 64 7.77 -8.67 15.36
C GLU A 64 6.78 -8.12 16.39
#